data_AF-A0A0A9Z5Z3-F1
#
_entry.id   AF-A0A0A9Z5Z3-F1
#
_cell.length_a   1.000
_cell.length_b   1.000
_cell.length_c   1.000
_cell.angle_alpha   90.00
_cell.angle_beta   90.00
_cell.angle_gamma   90.00
#
_symmetry.space_group_name_H-M   'P 1'
#
loop_
_entity.id
_entity.type
_entity.pdbx_description
1 polymer ?
#
loop_
_entity_poly.entity_id
_entity_poly.type
_entity_poly.pdbx_seq_one_letter_code
_entity_poly.pdbx_strand_id
1 'polypeptide(L)'
;MRRCDATQPVPFLVTFKLETNDERMRCKALANLKQYKCDAVVANMLQDYKDHVYVYLCDNHKNDDLSTSPEPIHIERTADCPIEMQLVRLFIDRVNQRAAS
;
A
#
# COMPACT_ATOMS: atom_id res chain seq x y z
N MET A 1 -2.35 -18.77 -19.13
CA MET A 1 -3.81 -18.91 -18.95
C MET A 1 -4.03 -19.55 -17.57
N ARG A 2 -4.25 -18.77 -16.52
CA ARG A 2 -4.52 -19.33 -15.18
C ARG A 2 -5.97 -19.80 -15.17
N ARG A 3 -6.21 -21.09 -14.89
CA ARG A 3 -7.54 -21.59 -14.57
C ARG A 3 -7.88 -21.03 -13.18
N CYS A 4 -8.86 -20.14 -13.12
CA CYS A 4 -9.41 -19.66 -11.86
C CYS A 4 -10.51 -20.64 -11.45
N ASP A 5 -10.26 -21.43 -10.40
CA ASP A 5 -11.34 -21.99 -9.59
C ASP A 5 -12.08 -20.79 -8.97
N ALA A 6 -13.40 -20.71 -9.20
CA ALA A 6 -14.24 -19.60 -8.74
C ALA A 6 -14.42 -19.53 -7.21
N THR A 7 -13.64 -20.30 -6.45
CA THR A 7 -13.73 -20.46 -4.99
C THR A 7 -12.54 -19.87 -4.23
N GLN A 8 -11.47 -19.43 -4.91
CA GLN A 8 -10.36 -18.80 -4.22
C GLN A 8 -10.62 -17.30 -3.96
N PRO A 9 -10.44 -16.82 -2.72
CA PRO A 9 -10.54 -15.40 -2.42
C PRO A 9 -9.50 -14.62 -3.22
N VAL A 10 -9.89 -13.47 -3.76
CA VAL A 10 -8.97 -12.56 -4.46
C VAL A 10 -7.90 -12.10 -3.45
N PRO A 11 -6.61 -12.31 -3.73
CA PRO A 11 -5.55 -11.95 -2.79
C PRO A 11 -5.47 -10.43 -2.62
N PHE A 12 -5.14 -10.00 -1.40
CA PHE A 12 -4.77 -8.62 -1.13
C PHE A 12 -3.32 -8.38 -1.56
N LEU A 13 -3.11 -7.63 -2.64
CA LEU A 13 -1.82 -7.44 -3.28
C LEU A 13 -1.12 -6.17 -2.73
N VAL A 14 -0.04 -6.37 -1.99
CA VAL A 14 0.86 -5.31 -1.50
C VAL A 14 2.15 -5.32 -2.28
N THR A 15 2.64 -4.15 -2.69
CA THR A 15 3.96 -3.99 -3.31
C THR A 15 4.82 -3.02 -2.52
N PHE A 16 6.15 -3.11 -2.68
CA PHE A 16 7.11 -2.23 -2.00
C PHE A 16 7.86 -1.35 -3.01
N LYS A 17 8.09 -0.09 -2.65
CA LYS A 17 8.88 0.86 -3.43
C LYS A 17 9.90 1.61 -2.57
N LEU A 18 11.16 1.42 -2.94
CA LEU A 18 12.31 2.12 -2.37
C LEU A 18 12.81 3.17 -3.35
N GLU A 19 12.94 4.42 -2.91
CA GLU A 19 13.45 5.53 -3.72
C GLU A 19 14.41 6.41 -2.90
N THR A 20 15.05 7.38 -3.55
CA THR A 20 15.97 8.34 -2.90
C THR A 20 15.49 9.79 -2.99
N ASN A 21 14.35 10.03 -3.64
CA ASN A 21 13.72 11.34 -3.79
C ASN A 21 12.21 11.23 -3.51
N ASP A 22 11.71 12.11 -2.64
CA ASP A 22 10.35 12.06 -2.10
C ASP A 22 9.28 12.19 -3.18
N GLU A 23 9.40 13.19 -4.06
CA GLU A 23 8.46 13.40 -5.16
C GLU A 23 8.42 12.20 -6.11
N ARG A 24 9.59 11.64 -6.45
CA ARG A 24 9.68 10.43 -7.30
C ARG A 24 9.09 9.21 -6.62
N MET A 25 9.28 9.06 -5.30
CA MET A 25 8.64 8.00 -4.51
C MET A 25 7.13 8.09 -4.62
N ARG A 26 6.55 9.27 -4.36
CA ARG A 26 5.10 9.50 -4.45
C ARG A 26 4.58 9.18 -5.85
N CYS A 27 5.19 9.75 -6.90
CA CYS A 27 4.76 9.51 -8.28
C CYS A 27 4.80 8.02 -8.65
N LYS A 28 5.87 7.31 -8.28
CA LYS A 28 6.02 5.88 -8.60
C LYS A 28 5.09 4.98 -7.80
N ALA A 29 4.79 5.32 -6.56
CA ALA A 29 3.83 4.59 -5.74
C ALA A 29 2.41 4.69 -6.33
N LEU A 30 1.97 5.90 -6.68
CA LEU A 30 0.67 6.12 -7.32
C LEU A 30 0.57 5.45 -8.69
N ALA A 31 1.65 5.48 -9.47
CA ALA A 31 1.72 4.75 -10.74
C ALA A 31 1.64 3.24 -10.54
N ASN A 32 2.25 2.69 -9.47
CA ASN A 32 2.21 1.25 -9.17
C ASN A 32 0.80 0.76 -8.85
N LEU A 33 0.04 1.52 -8.05
CA LEU A 33 -1.37 1.21 -7.76
C LEU A 33 -2.16 0.97 -9.04
N LYS A 34 -2.03 1.88 -10.02
CA LYS A 34 -2.75 1.81 -11.30
C LYS A 34 -2.21 0.74 -12.24
N GLN A 35 -0.90 0.69 -12.42
CA GLN A 35 -0.26 -0.20 -13.39
C GLN A 35 -0.43 -1.67 -13.01
N TYR A 36 -0.28 -2.00 -11.72
CA TYR A 36 -0.33 -3.38 -11.24
C TYR A 36 -1.67 -3.76 -10.63
N LYS A 37 -2.63 -2.81 -10.54
CA LYS A 37 -3.93 -3.01 -9.89
C LYS A 37 -3.76 -3.64 -8.49
N CYS A 38 -2.78 -3.13 -7.75
CA CYS A 38 -2.49 -3.60 -6.40
C CYS A 38 -3.32 -2.83 -5.38
N ASP A 39 -3.59 -3.48 -4.24
CA ASP A 39 -4.42 -2.92 -3.18
C ASP A 39 -3.63 -1.90 -2.34
N ALA A 40 -2.31 -2.08 -2.24
CA ALA A 40 -1.43 -1.17 -1.53
C ALA A 40 -0.01 -1.09 -2.11
N VAL A 41 0.63 0.07 -1.92
CA VAL A 41 2.07 0.26 -2.10
C VAL A 41 2.67 0.79 -0.80
N VAL A 42 3.60 0.04 -0.22
CA VAL A 42 4.47 0.53 0.84
C VAL A 42 5.65 1.22 0.19
N ALA A 43 5.80 2.52 0.41
CA ALA A 43 6.83 3.35 -0.16
C ALA A 43 7.76 3.88 0.95
N ASN A 44 9.06 3.82 0.72
CA ASN A 44 10.05 4.25 1.69
C ASN A 44 11.25 4.88 1.00
N MET A 45 11.90 5.82 1.69
CA MET A 45 13.10 6.48 1.19
C MET A 45 14.34 5.76 1.71
N LEU A 46 15.40 5.65 0.90
CA LEU A 46 16.63 4.94 1.27
C LEU A 46 17.29 5.55 2.51
N GLN A 47 17.11 6.84 2.70
CA GLN A 47 17.74 7.62 3.75
C GLN A 47 17.17 7.29 5.14
N ASP A 48 15.90 6.92 5.23
CA ASP A 48 15.13 6.83 6.47
C ASP A 48 14.18 5.62 6.52
N TYR A 49 14.38 4.62 5.67
CA TYR A 49 13.51 3.43 5.59
C TYR A 49 13.37 2.64 6.89
N LYS A 50 14.30 2.84 7.84
CA LYS A 50 14.26 2.23 9.18
C LYS A 50 13.47 3.05 10.18
N ASP A 51 13.13 4.28 9.85
CA ASP A 51 12.51 5.25 10.72
C ASP A 51 11.03 5.44 10.36
N HIS A 52 10.67 5.42 9.07
CA HIS A 52 9.27 5.47 8.65
C HIS A 52 9.02 4.92 7.24
N VAL A 53 7.73 4.71 6.93
CA VAL A 53 7.24 4.37 5.59
C VAL A 53 5.91 5.07 5.31
N TYR A 54 5.58 5.23 4.02
CA TYR A 54 4.30 5.71 3.53
C TYR A 54 3.52 4.57 2.88
N VAL A 55 2.24 4.42 3.21
CA VAL A 55 1.37 3.39 2.60
C VAL A 55 0.31 4.08 1.75
N TYR A 56 0.38 3.86 0.45
CA TYR A 56 -0.63 4.30 -0.50
C TYR A 56 -1.62 3.15 -0.73
N LEU A 57 -2.92 3.44 -0.65
CA LEU A 57 -3.99 2.46 -0.76
C LEU A 57 -4.83 2.71 -2.01
N CYS A 58 -5.25 1.65 -2.68
CA CYS A 58 -6.23 1.72 -3.75
C CYS A 58 -7.65 1.73 -3.14
N ASP A 59 -8.22 2.91 -2.95
CA ASP A 59 -9.65 3.01 -2.64
C ASP A 59 -10.45 2.79 -3.93
N ASN A 60 -11.04 1.58 -4.07
CA ASN A 60 -11.87 1.19 -5.22
C ASN A 60 -13.11 2.07 -5.43
N HIS A 61 -13.42 2.98 -4.50
CA HIS A 61 -14.60 3.85 -4.54
C HIS A 61 -14.33 5.31 -4.98
N LYS A 62 -13.08 5.72 -5.20
CA LYS A 62 -12.75 7.14 -5.49
C LYS A 62 -11.91 7.39 -6.75
N ASN A 63 -11.52 6.34 -7.47
CA ASN A 63 -10.42 6.41 -8.43
C ASN A 63 -10.78 6.75 -9.89
N ASP A 64 -11.97 7.26 -10.17
CA ASP A 64 -12.24 7.88 -11.49
C ASP A 64 -11.90 9.38 -11.52
N ASP A 65 -11.71 10.03 -10.37
CA ASP A 65 -11.28 11.43 -10.31
C ASP A 65 -9.79 11.54 -9.93
N LEU A 66 -8.95 11.67 -10.95
CA LEU A 66 -7.50 11.83 -10.87
C LEU A 66 -7.05 13.11 -10.13
N SER A 67 -7.97 13.98 -9.74
CA SER A 67 -7.67 15.26 -9.07
C SER A 67 -7.34 15.14 -7.58
N THR A 68 -7.69 14.03 -6.93
CA THR A 68 -7.37 13.78 -5.51
C THR A 68 -6.44 12.58 -5.38
N SER A 69 -5.14 12.86 -5.33
CA SER A 69 -4.14 11.84 -4.99
C SER A 69 -4.39 11.38 -3.55
N PRO A 70 -4.58 10.07 -3.28
CA PRO A 70 -4.85 9.61 -1.93
C PRO A 70 -3.71 10.01 -1.01
N GLU A 71 -4.05 10.62 0.13
CA GLU A 71 -3.07 10.90 1.17
C GLU A 71 -2.52 9.57 1.71
N PRO A 72 -1.19 9.37 1.74
CA PRO A 72 -0.62 8.14 2.25
C PRO A 72 -0.79 8.05 3.76
N ILE A 73 -0.93 6.82 4.25
CA ILE A 73 -0.78 6.56 5.69
C ILE A 73 0.70 6.59 6.02
N HIS A 74 1.10 7.50 6.90
CA HIS A 74 2.47 7.56 7.42
C HIS A 74 2.60 6.65 8.63
N ILE A 75 3.60 5.75 8.61
CA ILE A 75 3.91 4.83 9.69
C ILE A 75 5.32 5.13 10.16
N GLU A 76 5.45 5.63 11.39
CA GLU A 76 6.72 5.87 12.04
C GLU A 76 7.10 4.70 12.95
N ARG A 77 8.38 4.36 12.99
CA ARG A 77 8.93 3.42 13.96
C ARG A 77 8.79 4.00 15.37
N THR A 78 8.24 3.21 16.28
CA THR A 78 8.23 3.55 17.71
C THR A 78 9.14 2.61 18.50
N ALA A 79 9.50 3.00 19.72
CA ALA A 79 10.35 2.18 20.59
C ALA A 79 9.72 0.80 20.88
N ASP A 80 8.39 0.77 21.02
CA ASP A 80 7.64 -0.42 21.43
C ASP A 80 7.02 -1.19 20.24
N CYS A 81 7.09 -0.63 19.02
CA CYS A 81 6.45 -1.24 17.85
C CYS A 81 7.28 -1.00 16.57
N PRO A 82 7.94 -2.04 16.04
CA PRO A 82 8.67 -1.92 14.78
C PRO A 82 7.69 -1.68 13.62
N ILE A 83 8.20 -1.09 12.53
CA ILE A 83 7.41 -0.73 11.33
C ILE A 83 6.65 -1.95 10.79
N GLU A 84 7.30 -3.11 10.77
CA GLU A 84 6.75 -4.36 10.25
C GLU A 84 5.49 -4.80 11.03
N MET A 85 5.50 -4.65 12.36
CA MET A 85 4.33 -5.00 13.18
C MET A 85 3.16 -4.06 12.93
N GLN A 86 3.43 -2.78 12.67
CA GLN A 86 2.41 -1.79 12.31
C GLN A 86 1.83 -2.06 10.93
N LEU A 87 2.68 -2.39 9.93
CA LEU A 87 2.25 -2.80 8.61
C LEU A 87 1.37 -4.05 8.64
N VAL A 88 1.76 -5.07 9.41
CA VAL A 88 0.97 -6.30 9.57
C VAL A 88 -0.41 -6.00 10.15
N ARG A 89 -0.51 -5.19 11.20
CA ARG A 89 -1.80 -4.77 11.79
C ARG A 89 -2.67 -4.06 10.75
N LEU A 90 -2.10 -3.07 10.06
CA LEU A 90 -2.79 -2.33 9.00
C LEU A 90 -3.34 -3.28 7.92
N PHE A 91 -2.53 -4.19 7.39
CA PHE A 91 -2.97 -5.06 6.30
C PHE A 91 -3.96 -6.13 6.73
N ILE A 92 -3.87 -6.65 7.96
CA ILE A 92 -4.89 -7.54 8.51
C ILE A 92 -6.24 -6.81 8.57
N ASP A 93 -6.26 -5.58 9.09
CA ASP A 93 -7.49 -4.78 9.18
C ASP A 93 -8.10 -4.53 7.79
N ARG A 94 -7.26 -4.19 6.79
CA ARG A 94 -7.74 -3.99 5.41
C ARG A 94 -8.26 -5.26 4.75
N VAL A 95 -7.61 -6.39 4.97
CA VAL A 95 -8.08 -7.70 4.48
C VAL A 95 -9.44 -8.04 5.08
N ASN A 96 -9.60 -7.84 6.40
CA ASN A 96 -10.86 -8.11 7.09
C ASN A 96 -11.99 -7.19 6.62
N GLN A 97 -11.71 -5.89 6.41
CA GLN A 97 -12.69 -4.94 5.86
C GLN A 97 -13.16 -5.34 4.46
N ARG A 98 -12.23 -5.77 3.59
CA ARG A 98 -12.54 -6.23 2.23
C ARG A 98 -13.37 -7.52 2.24
N ALA A 99 -13.13 -8.42 3.19
CA ALA A 99 -13.91 -9.66 3.32
C ALA A 99 -15.33 -9.43 3.85
N ALA A 100 -15.56 -8.30 4.54
CA ALA A 100 -16.87 -7.92 5.07
C ALA A 100 -17.71 -7.07 4.09
N SER A 101 -17.14 -6.66 2.96
CA SER A 101 -17.80 -5.86 1.91
C SER A 101 -18.29 -6.75 0.77
#